data_AF-A0A526RTB7-F1
#
_entry.id   AF-A0A526RTB7-F1
#
_cell.length_a   1.000
_cell.length_b   1.000
_cell.length_c   1.000
_cell.angle_alpha   90.00
_cell.angle_beta   90.00
_cell.angle_gamma   90.00
#
_symmetry.space_group_name_H-M   'P 1'
#
loop_
_entity.id
_entity.type
_entity.pdbx_description
1 polymer ?
#
loop_
_entity_poly.entity_id
_entity_poly.type
_entity_poly.pdbx_seq_one_letter_code
_entity_poly.pdbx_strand_id
1 'polypeptide(L)'
;MDVGDWLRRHGLEQYEAAFRENKIDDTVLPTLTAEDLKDLGVGFVGHRRKLLDAIAALRAQVAAPTPLLSDAPLAIDNAAKDTAERRQVTVMFSD
;
A
#
# COMPACT_ATOMS: atom_id res chain seq x y z
N MET A 1 1.21 -15.44 -2.59
CA MET A 1 2.32 -15.07 -3.50
C MET A 1 3.59 -15.75 -3.02
N ASP A 2 4.49 -16.21 -3.90
CA ASP A 2 5.77 -16.82 -3.46
C ASP A 2 6.82 -15.73 -3.18
N VAL A 3 7.39 -15.76 -1.97
CA VAL A 3 8.37 -14.76 -1.51
C VAL A 3 9.72 -14.92 -2.23
N GLY A 4 10.14 -16.15 -2.54
CA GLY A 4 11.39 -16.42 -3.25
C GLY A 4 11.37 -15.88 -4.68
N ASP A 5 10.28 -16.13 -5.41
CA ASP A 5 10.09 -15.59 -6.76
C ASP A 5 9.99 -14.06 -6.76
N TRP A 6 9.38 -13.46 -5.73
CA TRP A 6 9.36 -12.02 -5.58
C TRP A 6 10.76 -11.45 -5.39
N LEU A 7 11.55 -12.03 -4.48
CA LEU A 7 12.93 -11.62 -4.25
C LEU A 7 13.77 -11.73 -5.52
N ARG A 8 13.64 -12.83 -6.29
CA ARG A 8 14.33 -13.01 -7.58
C ARG A 8 13.99 -11.94 -8.61
N ARG A 9 12.71 -11.57 -8.73
CA ARG A 9 12.29 -10.47 -9.65
C ARG A 9 12.90 -9.13 -9.26
N HIS A 10 13.16 -8.92 -7.98
CA HIS A 10 13.82 -7.73 -7.48
C HIS A 10 15.35 -7.86 -7.42
N GLY A 11 15.95 -8.99 -7.84
CA GLY A 11 17.39 -9.25 -7.79
C GLY A 11 17.93 -9.29 -6.36
N LEU A 12 17.16 -9.88 -5.46
CA LEU A 12 17.41 -9.98 -4.01
C LEU A 12 17.27 -11.43 -3.52
N GLU A 13 17.39 -12.40 -4.41
CA GLU A 13 17.24 -13.84 -4.16
C GLU A 13 18.20 -14.37 -3.10
N GLN A 14 19.35 -13.72 -2.91
CA GLN A 14 20.31 -14.02 -1.85
C GLN A 14 19.70 -13.96 -0.44
N TYR A 15 18.58 -13.24 -0.26
CA TYR A 15 17.87 -13.12 1.01
C TYR A 15 16.74 -14.15 1.17
N GLU A 16 16.47 -14.98 0.16
CA GLU A 16 15.39 -15.98 0.19
C GLU A 16 15.52 -16.93 1.38
N ALA A 17 16.73 -17.41 1.67
CA ALA A 17 17.00 -18.27 2.81
C ALA A 17 16.67 -17.57 4.13
N ALA A 18 17.14 -16.33 4.33
CA ALA A 18 16.89 -15.57 5.55
C ALA A 18 15.39 -15.30 5.76
N PHE A 19 14.66 -14.94 4.70
CA PHE A 19 13.22 -14.73 4.78
C PHE A 19 12.48 -16.03 5.14
N ARG A 20 12.88 -17.16 4.55
CA ARG A 20 12.28 -18.47 4.83
C ARG A 20 12.58 -18.99 6.24
N GLU A 21 13.81 -18.82 6.71
CA GLU A 21 14.23 -19.20 8.06
C GLU A 21 13.49 -18.41 9.13
N ASN A 22 13.19 -17.13 8.85
CA ASN A 22 12.42 -16.25 9.73
C ASN A 22 10.90 -16.37 9.51
N LYS A 23 10.44 -17.35 8.72
CA LYS A 23 9.01 -17.59 8.41
C LYS A 23 8.29 -16.34 7.89
N ILE A 24 8.95 -15.58 7.03
CA ILE A 24 8.35 -14.45 6.33
C ILE A 24 7.54 -14.97 5.15
N ASP A 25 6.22 -14.92 5.29
CA ASP A 25 5.26 -15.25 4.24
C ASP A 25 4.75 -13.97 3.53
N ASP A 26 3.93 -14.14 2.48
CA ASP A 26 3.36 -13.03 1.72
C ASP A 26 2.40 -12.13 2.51
N THR A 27 1.91 -12.62 3.65
CA THR A 27 1.10 -11.85 4.60
C THR A 27 1.93 -10.94 5.49
N VAL A 28 3.16 -11.37 5.85
CA VAL A 28 4.08 -10.66 6.73
C VAL A 28 5.02 -9.75 5.92
N LEU A 29 5.36 -10.15 4.70
CA LEU A 29 6.17 -9.38 3.76
C LEU A 29 5.74 -7.91 3.65
N PRO A 30 4.44 -7.59 3.45
CA PRO A 30 4.00 -6.21 3.40
C PRO A 30 4.14 -5.50 4.74
N THR A 31 4.20 -6.15 5.90
CA THR A 31 4.30 -5.46 7.20
C THR A 31 5.73 -5.15 7.63
N LEU A 32 6.74 -5.70 6.93
CA LEU A 32 8.15 -5.51 7.28
C LEU A 32 8.59 -4.04 7.25
N THR A 33 9.43 -3.70 8.23
CA THR A 33 10.04 -2.39 8.41
C THR A 33 11.55 -2.40 8.13
N ALA A 34 12.16 -1.21 8.13
CA ALA A 34 13.61 -1.08 7.94
C ALA A 34 14.44 -1.75 9.06
N GLU A 35 13.85 -1.93 10.25
CA GLU A 35 14.45 -2.62 11.39
C GLU A 35 14.36 -4.13 11.21
N ASP A 36 13.19 -4.66 10.86
CA ASP A 36 13.02 -6.09 10.59
C ASP A 36 13.99 -6.56 9.49
N LEU A 37 14.18 -5.75 8.44
CA LEU A 37 15.15 -6.04 7.38
C LEU A 37 16.60 -6.05 7.88
N LYS A 38 16.95 -5.23 8.87
CA LYS A 38 18.28 -5.31 9.50
C LYS A 38 18.42 -6.61 10.30
N ASP A 39 17.40 -6.98 11.06
CA ASP A 39 17.41 -8.20 11.89
C ASP A 39 17.44 -9.47 11.04
N LEU A 40 16.81 -9.45 9.86
CA LEU A 40 16.91 -10.47 8.81
C LEU A 40 18.31 -10.58 8.18
N GLY A 41 19.25 -9.70 8.54
CA GLY A 41 20.62 -9.73 8.02
C GLY A 41 20.84 -8.90 6.75
N VAL A 42 19.91 -8.02 6.36
CA VAL A 42 20.10 -7.09 5.24
C VAL A 42 20.95 -5.90 5.68
N GLY A 43 22.26 -6.12 5.76
CA GLY A 43 23.21 -5.08 6.20
C GLY A 43 23.36 -3.91 5.20
N PHE A 44 23.23 -4.17 3.91
CA PHE A 44 23.40 -3.15 2.87
C PHE A 44 22.21 -2.19 2.82
N VAL A 45 22.49 -0.90 3.03
CA VAL A 45 21.47 0.18 3.01
C VAL A 45 20.73 0.22 1.66
N GLY A 46 21.45 0.04 0.55
CA GLY A 46 20.84 0.02 -0.79
C GLY A 46 19.82 -1.12 -0.97
N HIS A 47 20.13 -2.32 -0.46
CA HIS A 47 19.21 -3.46 -0.52
C HIS A 47 17.98 -3.24 0.37
N ARG A 48 18.18 -2.71 1.59
CA ARG A 48 17.06 -2.34 2.47
C ARG A 48 16.14 -1.31 1.82
N ARG A 49 16.71 -0.29 1.17
CA ARG A 49 15.88 0.72 0.48
C ARG A 49 15.10 0.10 -0.68
N LYS A 50 15.75 -0.74 -1.50
CA LYS A 50 15.10 -1.46 -2.61
C LYS A 50 13.96 -2.36 -2.13
N LEU A 51 14.15 -3.08 -1.01
CA LEU A 51 13.10 -3.91 -0.39
C LEU A 51 11.92 -3.07 0.08
N LEU A 52 12.17 -1.95 0.78
CA LEU A 52 11.10 -1.08 1.27
C LEU A 52 10.30 -0.46 0.13
N ASP A 53 10.96 -0.02 -0.94
CA ASP A 53 10.29 0.48 -2.15
C ASP A 53 9.44 -0.61 -2.81
N ALA A 54 9.96 -1.84 -2.93
CA ALA A 54 9.21 -2.97 -3.47
C ALA A 54 8.02 -3.38 -2.58
N ILE A 55 8.18 -3.35 -1.26
CA ILE A 55 7.10 -3.59 -0.28
C ILE A 55 6.02 -2.51 -0.39
N ALA A 56 6.40 -1.24 -0.56
CA ALA A 56 5.44 -0.15 -0.75
C ALA A 56 4.61 -0.35 -2.02
N ALA A 57 5.26 -0.78 -3.12
CA ALA A 57 4.56 -1.13 -4.36
C ALA A 57 3.66 -2.36 -4.20
N LEU A 58 4.05 -3.36 -3.39
CA LEU A 58 3.21 -4.50 -3.06
C LEU A 58 1.96 -4.08 -2.28
N ARG A 59 2.11 -3.21 -1.27
CA ARG A 59 0.99 -2.65 -0.50
C ARG A 59 0.02 -1.90 -1.41
N ALA A 60 0.52 -1.10 -2.35
CA ALA A 60 -0.33 -0.36 -3.29
C ALA A 60 -1.16 -1.30 -4.20
N GLN A 61 -0.62 -2.45 -4.58
CA GLN A 61 -1.33 -3.46 -5.37
C GLN A 61 -2.42 -4.18 -4.55
N VAL A 62 -2.17 -4.45 -3.27
CA VAL A 62 -3.15 -5.06 -2.36
C VAL A 62 -4.23 -4.06 -1.92
N ALA A 63 -3.84 -2.79 -1.77
CA ALA A 63 -4.69 -1.72 -1.26
C ALA A 63 -5.35 -0.89 -2.37
N ALA A 64 -5.36 -1.34 -3.63
CA ALA A 64 -6.15 -0.71 -4.67
C ALA A 64 -7.62 -1.19 -4.58
N PRO A 65 -8.56 -0.43 -4.00
CA PRO A 65 -9.88 -0.37 -4.59
C PRO A 65 -9.71 0.32 -5.95
N THR A 66 -10.42 -0.19 -6.95
CA THR A 66 -10.96 0.50 -8.14
C THR A 66 -10.53 1.96 -8.33
N PRO A 67 -10.05 2.39 -9.52
CA PRO A 67 -9.58 3.75 -9.74
C PRO A 67 -10.72 4.74 -9.50
N LEU A 68 -10.67 5.43 -8.37
CA LEU A 68 -11.38 6.69 -8.19
C LEU A 68 -10.30 7.78 -8.26
N LEU A 69 -10.13 8.24 -9.50
CA LEU A 69 -9.72 9.59 -9.89
C LEU A 69 -8.91 10.36 -8.84
N SER A 70 -7.61 10.48 -9.10
CA SER A 70 -6.79 11.53 -8.53
C SER A 70 -7.41 12.89 -8.83
N ASP A 71 -7.90 13.55 -7.80
CA ASP A 71 -7.73 14.99 -7.64
C ASP A 71 -7.58 15.25 -6.14
N ALA A 72 -6.38 15.68 -5.74
CA ALA A 72 -6.14 16.28 -4.44
C ALA A 72 -5.94 17.77 -4.71
N PRO A 73 -6.39 18.68 -3.81
CA PRO A 73 -5.55 18.87 -2.63
C PRO A 73 -6.29 19.20 -1.32
N LEU A 74 -5.66 18.78 -0.22
CA LEU A 74 -5.52 19.51 1.05
C LEU A 74 -6.62 20.54 1.38
N ALA A 75 -7.59 20.16 2.21
CA ALA A 75 -8.42 21.11 2.93
C ALA A 75 -8.10 21.05 4.44
N ILE A 76 -7.29 22.03 4.81
CA ILE A 76 -6.97 22.49 6.14
C ILE A 76 -8.29 22.93 6.82
N ASP A 77 -8.43 22.56 8.08
CA ASP A 77 -9.36 23.07 9.10
C ASP A 77 -10.46 24.10 8.74
N ASN A 78 -11.67 23.66 9.09
CA ASN A 78 -12.65 24.39 9.92
C ASN A 78 -13.72 25.27 9.23
N ALA A 79 -14.91 25.22 9.87
CA ALA A 79 -16.09 26.05 9.69
C ALA A 79 -16.88 25.92 8.36
N ALA A 80 -18.00 25.21 8.42
CA ALA A 80 -19.32 25.85 8.53
C ALA A 80 -20.41 24.89 8.06
N LYS A 81 -21.44 24.78 8.91
CA LYS A 81 -22.85 24.58 8.58
C LYS A 81 -23.15 24.36 7.09
N ASP A 82 -23.72 23.20 6.77
CA ASP A 82 -25.15 23.18 6.40
C ASP A 82 -25.68 21.74 6.47
N THR A 83 -26.25 21.41 7.62
CA THR A 83 -27.14 20.26 7.74
C THR A 83 -28.45 20.64 7.10
N ALA A 84 -28.84 19.81 6.13
CA ALA A 84 -30.20 19.59 5.64
C ALA A 84 -30.76 20.60 4.64
N GLU A 85 -30.88 20.14 3.39
CA GLU A 85 -32.17 20.21 2.70
C GLU A 85 -32.37 19.02 1.76
N ARG A 86 -32.89 17.93 2.32
CA ARG A 86 -33.64 16.92 1.56
C ARG A 86 -34.97 17.56 1.17
N ARG A 87 -35.18 17.94 -0.09
CA ARG A 87 -36.54 18.13 -0.63
C ARG A 87 -36.64 17.58 -2.04
N GLN A 88 -37.43 16.51 -2.12
CA GLN A 88 -37.93 15.86 -3.32
C GLN A 88 -38.80 16.87 -4.08
N VAL A 89 -38.60 17.03 -5.39
CA VAL A 89 -39.57 17.72 -6.25
C VAL A 89 -39.76 16.88 -7.51
N THR A 90 -40.93 16.24 -7.60
CA THR A 90 -41.51 15.72 -8.84
C THR A 90 -41.97 16.90 -9.68
N VAL A 91 -41.51 17.01 -10.93
CA VAL A 91 -42.10 17.93 -11.92
C VAL A 91 -42.83 17.09 -12.97
N MET A 92 -44.14 17.24 -13.00
CA MET A 92 -45.06 16.71 -14.01
C MET A 92 -45.07 17.70 -15.19
N PHE A 93 -44.73 17.23 -16.38
CA PHE A 93 -44.86 18.01 -17.62
C PHE A 93 -46.14 17.56 -18.34
N SER A 94 -46.98 18.53 -18.69
CA SER A 94 -48.12 18.35 -19.60
C SER A 94 -47.71 18.83 -21.00
N ASP A 95 -48.10 18.06 -22.02
CA ASP A 95 -48.34 18.51 -23.40
C ASP A 95 -49.83 18.25 -23.70
#